data_AF-C9RFD0-F1
#
_entry.id   AF-C9RFD0-F1
#
_cell.length_a   1.000
_cell.length_b   1.000
_cell.length_c   1.000
_cell.angle_alpha   90.00
_cell.angle_beta   90.00
_cell.angle_gamma   90.00
#
_symmetry.space_group_name_H-M   'P 1'
#
loop_
_entity.id
_entity.type
_entity.pdbx_description
1 polymer ?
#
loop_
_entity_poly.entity_id
_entity_poly.type
_entity_poly.pdbx_seq_one_letter_code
_entity_poly.pdbx_strand_id
1 'polypeptide(L)'
;MSENDDLLMKLDKIRKARRKRIIIGSFLVSTSIVLSELAVFIFVGIFEINEIIGLLLLFISLIFLSVGLYLLIHLPPVVVD
;
A
#
# COMPACT_ATOMS: atom_id res chain seq x y z
N MET A 1 27.92 -16.97 21.39
CA MET A 1 27.41 -16.08 20.33
C MET A 1 27.82 -14.68 20.72
N SER A 2 28.44 -13.90 19.83
CA SER A 2 28.88 -12.56 20.20
C SER A 2 27.68 -11.63 20.26
N GLU A 3 27.66 -10.68 21.19
CA GLU A 3 26.60 -9.67 21.35
C GLU A 3 26.30 -8.90 20.05
N ASN A 4 27.31 -8.77 19.18
CA ASN A 4 27.18 -8.20 17.83
C ASN A 4 26.33 -9.06 16.88
N ASP A 5 26.41 -10.40 16.97
CA ASP A 5 25.62 -11.28 16.10
C ASP A 5 24.12 -11.16 16.40
N ASP A 6 23.76 -11.02 17.68
CA ASP A 6 22.38 -10.83 18.12
C ASP A 6 21.80 -9.47 17.68
N LEU A 7 22.58 -8.41 17.75
CA LEU A 7 22.19 -7.08 17.25
C LEU A 7 21.98 -7.09 15.73
N LEU A 8 22.87 -7.72 14.97
CA LEU A 8 22.75 -7.85 13.52
C LEU A 8 21.49 -8.64 13.13
N MET A 9 21.16 -9.72 13.85
CA MET A 9 19.95 -10.50 13.61
C MET A 9 18.67 -9.70 13.88
N LYS A 10 18.62 -8.88 14.94
CA LYS A 10 17.47 -8.01 15.24
C LYS A 10 17.27 -6.95 14.15
N LEU A 11 18.35 -6.30 13.72
CA LEU A 11 18.31 -5.29 12.65
C LEU A 11 17.83 -5.88 11.32
N ASP A 12 18.27 -7.08 10.95
CA ASP A 12 17.86 -7.73 9.72
C ASP A 12 16.37 -8.13 9.73
N LYS A 13 15.85 -8.56 10.89
CA LYS A 13 14.40 -8.79 11.08
C LYS A 13 13.59 -7.52 10.89
N ILE A 14 14.01 -6.40 11.48
CA ILE A 14 13.34 -5.09 11.34
C ILE A 14 13.36 -4.65 9.86
N ARG A 15 14.52 -4.78 9.20
CA ARG A 15 14.67 -4.44 7.79
C ARG A 15 13.76 -5.26 6.89
N LYS A 16 13.66 -6.58 7.11
CA LYS A 16 12.77 -7.47 6.35
C LYS A 16 11.30 -7.13 6.55
N ALA A 17 10.87 -6.89 7.79
CA ALA A 17 9.51 -6.49 8.10
C ALA A 17 9.14 -5.15 7.44
N ARG A 18 10.07 -4.18 7.48
CA ARG A 18 9.95 -2.89 6.80
C ARG A 18 9.80 -3.05 5.29
N ARG A 19 10.68 -3.84 4.66
CA ARG A 19 10.63 -4.10 3.22
C ARG A 19 9.31 -4.74 2.80
N LYS A 20 8.81 -5.71 3.56
CA LYS A 20 7.51 -6.35 3.30
C LYS A 20 6.36 -5.35 3.35
N ARG A 21 6.32 -4.48 4.37
CA ARG A 21 5.29 -3.42 4.47
C ARG A 21 5.36 -2.45 3.30
N ILE A 22 6.55 -2.01 2.92
CA ILE A 22 6.73 -1.10 1.77
C ILE A 22 6.18 -1.73 0.50
N ILE A 23 6.52 -2.99 0.22
CA ILE A 23 6.03 -3.70 -0.98
C ILE A 23 4.49 -3.75 -0.99
N ILE A 24 3.88 -4.15 0.13
CA ILE A 24 2.42 -4.24 0.25
C ILE A 24 1.78 -2.85 0.10
N GLY A 25 2.35 -1.85 0.77
CA GLY A 25 1.87 -0.47 0.70
C GLY A 25 1.94 0.09 -0.72
N SER A 26 3.07 -0.07 -1.40
CA SER A 26 3.23 0.37 -2.80
C SER A 26 2.28 -0.35 -3.74
N PHE A 27 2.04 -1.64 -3.53
CA PHE A 27 1.10 -2.43 -4.34
C PHE A 27 -0.35 -1.96 -4.17
N LEU A 28 -0.76 -1.63 -2.93
CA LEU A 28 -2.09 -1.09 -2.68
C LEU A 28 -2.27 0.30 -3.31
N VAL A 29 -1.26 1.17 -3.20
CA VAL A 29 -1.28 2.49 -3.83
C VAL A 29 -1.35 2.37 -5.36
N SER A 30 -0.54 1.51 -5.99
CA SER A 30 -0.58 1.34 -7.44
C SER A 30 -1.92 0.76 -7.91
N THR A 31 -2.46 -0.23 -7.18
CA THR A 31 -3.78 -0.81 -7.48
C THR A 31 -4.88 0.25 -7.36
N SER A 32 -4.81 1.11 -6.35
CA SER A 32 -5.75 2.23 -6.19
C SER A 32 -5.73 3.17 -7.40
N ILE A 33 -4.54 3.56 -7.87
CA ILE A 33 -4.42 4.45 -9.04
C ILE A 33 -5.07 3.82 -10.28
N VAL A 34 -4.78 2.55 -10.56
CA VAL A 34 -5.37 1.82 -11.69
C VAL A 34 -6.90 1.76 -11.57
N LEU A 35 -7.44 1.47 -10.38
CA LEU A 35 -8.89 1.46 -10.14
C LEU A 35 -9.50 2.86 -10.33
N SER A 36 -8.81 3.92 -9.91
CA SER A 36 -9.27 5.29 -10.13
C SER A 36 -9.33 5.63 -11.62
N GLU A 37 -8.32 5.26 -12.40
CA GLU A 37 -8.31 5.48 -13.86
C GLU A 37 -9.43 4.71 -14.56
N LEU A 38 -9.66 3.44 -14.17
CA LEU A 38 -10.78 2.66 -14.69
C LEU A 38 -12.13 3.30 -14.36
N ALA A 39 -12.30 3.85 -13.15
CA ALA A 39 -13.51 4.58 -12.79
C ALA A 39 -13.71 5.83 -13.67
N VAL A 40 -12.64 6.58 -13.94
CA VAL A 40 -12.68 7.75 -14.85
C VAL A 40 -13.12 7.33 -16.25
N PHE A 41 -12.59 6.24 -16.80
CA PHE A 41 -13.01 5.73 -18.11
C PHE A 41 -14.49 5.33 -18.15
N ILE A 42 -15.04 4.82 -17.04
CA ILE A 42 -16.48 4.55 -16.92
C ILE A 42 -17.27 5.87 -16.98
N PHE A 43 -16.89 6.89 -16.21
CA PHE A 43 -17.60 8.17 -16.19
C PHE A 43 -17.52 8.96 -17.49
N VAL A 44 -16.41 8.84 -18.23
CA VAL A 44 -16.25 9.45 -19.56
C VAL A 44 -17.04 8.67 -20.63
N GLY A 45 -17.62 7.52 -20.30
CA GLY A 45 -18.46 6.73 -21.19
C GLY A 45 -17.69 5.81 -22.14
N ILE A 46 -16.39 5.57 -21.90
CA ILE A 46 -15.56 4.71 -22.78
C ILE A 46 -16.04 3.27 -22.77
N PHE A 47 -16.47 2.77 -21.60
CA PHE A 47 -16.89 1.38 -21.44
C PHE A 47 -18.40 1.15 -21.55
N GLU A 48 -19.21 2.21 -21.71
CA GLU A 48 -20.69 2.14 -21.72
C GLU A 48 -21.29 1.35 -20.53
N ILE A 49 -20.62 1.40 -19.37
CA ILE A 49 -21.05 0.77 -18.11
C ILE A 49 -21.79 1.80 -17.25
N ASN A 50 -22.71 1.33 -16.39
CA ASN A 50 -23.43 2.18 -15.44
C ASN A 50 -22.47 2.94 -14.49
N GLU A 51 -22.69 4.25 -14.36
CA GLU A 51 -21.94 5.17 -13.50
C GLU A 51 -21.87 4.71 -12.03
N ILE A 52 -22.90 4.02 -11.52
CA ILE A 52 -22.91 3.46 -10.16
C ILE A 52 -21.73 2.50 -9.94
N ILE A 53 -21.36 1.73 -10.97
CA ILE A 53 -20.22 0.82 -10.91
C ILE A 53 -18.91 1.61 -10.82
N GLY A 54 -18.76 2.70 -11.60
CA GLY A 54 -17.62 3.61 -11.50
C GLY A 54 -17.49 4.23 -10.11
N LEU A 55 -18.62 4.59 -9.50
CA LEU A 55 -18.67 5.20 -8.17
C LEU A 55 -18.27 4.21 -7.07
N LEU A 56 -18.72 2.95 -7.16
CA LEU A 56 -18.25 1.87 -6.29
C LEU A 56 -16.74 1.60 -6.45
N LEU A 57 -16.25 1.61 -7.68
CA LEU A 57 -14.83 1.41 -7.98
C LEU A 57 -13.96 2.50 -7.35
N LEU A 58 -14.40 3.76 -7.40
CA LEU A 58 -13.77 4.89 -6.74
C LEU A 58 -13.70 4.70 -5.21
N PHE A 59 -14.80 4.27 -4.58
CA PHE A 59 -14.80 4.01 -3.14
C PHE A 59 -13.79 2.93 -2.75
N ILE A 60 -13.73 1.82 -3.51
CA ILE A 60 -12.75 0.76 -3.27
C ILE A 60 -11.33 1.28 -3.46
N SER A 61 -11.10 2.06 -4.53
CA SER A 61 -9.81 2.70 -4.81
C SER A 61 -9.34 3.59 -3.64
N LEU A 62 -10.24 4.39 -3.05
CA LEU A 62 -9.94 5.25 -1.90
C LEU A 62 -9.54 4.46 -0.65
N ILE A 63 -10.20 3.33 -0.38
CA ILE A 63 -9.84 2.44 0.73
C ILE A 63 -8.43 1.89 0.51
N PHE A 64 -8.13 1.42 -0.70
CA PHE A 64 -6.82 0.88 -1.06
C PHE A 64 -5.72 1.95 -0.94
N LEU A 65 -6.01 3.18 -1.38
CA LEU A 65 -5.09 4.31 -1.24
C LEU A 65 -4.78 4.59 0.23
N SER A 66 -5.82 4.68 1.05
CA SER A 66 -5.71 5.02 2.46
C SER A 66 -4.89 3.98 3.23
N VAL A 67 -5.19 2.69 3.02
CA VAL A 67 -4.44 1.59 3.64
C VAL A 67 -3.01 1.52 3.10
N GLY A 68 -2.82 1.70 1.80
CA GLY A 68 -1.51 1.72 1.16
C GLY A 68 -0.61 2.81 1.70
N LEU A 69 -1.13 4.05 1.79
CA LEU A 69 -0.42 5.19 2.37
C LEU A 69 -0.14 4.99 3.85
N TYR A 70 -1.09 4.46 4.62
CA TYR A 70 -0.87 4.16 6.04
C TYR A 70 0.33 3.22 6.25
N LEU A 71 0.44 2.17 5.44
CA LEU A 71 1.57 1.22 5.51
C LEU A 71 2.92 1.83 5.12
N LEU A 72 2.91 2.87 4.27
CA LEU A 72 4.11 3.56 3.79
C LEU A 72 4.53 4.72 4.70
N ILE A 73 3.60 5.39 5.37
CA ILE A 73 3.88 6.60 6.17
C ILE A 73 4.11 6.24 7.64
N HIS A 74 3.31 5.34 8.21
CA HIS A 74 3.46 4.91 9.61
C HIS A 74 4.47 3.76 9.73
N LEU A 75 5.71 4.02 9.35
CA LEU A 75 6.82 3.12 9.68
C LEU A 75 7.20 3.34 11.14
N PRO A 76 7.12 2.30 12.01
CA PRO A 76 7.62 2.44 13.37
C PRO A 76 9.12 2.80 13.33
N PRO A 77 9.56 3.75 14.18
CA PRO A 77 10.97 4.08 14.31
C PRO A 77 11.73 2.82 14.72
N VAL A 78 12.98 2.70 14.25
CA VAL A 78 13.86 1.62 14.69
C VAL A 78 14.22 1.92 16.14
N VAL A 79 13.43 1.39 17.07
CA VAL A 79 13.79 1.40 18.49
C VAL A 79 14.84 0.33 18.64
N VAL A 80 16.10 0.77 18.75
CA VAL A 80 17.23 -0.06 19.14
C VAL A 80 17.32 0.07 20.66
N ASP A 81 16.68 -0.86 21.37
CA ASP A 81 16.99 -1.14 22.78
C ASP A 81 18.13 -2.16 22.85
#